data_AF-A0A2R6PHP2-F1
#
_entry.id   AF-A0A2R6PHP2-F1
#
_cell.length_a   1.000
_cell.length_b   1.000
_cell.length_c   1.000
_cell.angle_alpha   90.00
_cell.angle_beta   90.00
_cell.angle_gamma   90.00
#
_symmetry.space_group_name_H-M   'P 1'
#
loop_
_entity.id
_entity.type
_entity.pdbx_description
1 polymer ?
#
loop_
_entity_poly.entity_id
_entity_poly.type
_entity_poly.pdbx_seq_one_letter_code
_entity_poly.pdbx_strand_id
1 'polypeptide(L)'
;MSLLNQLFNRGILGAKCKTCLNLAISRIKLLQNKRDMQLKLMRKEIAQFLQAGQEAIARIRVEHVIREQNIWASYEILELFCEFVLARVPILDSQRECPSELREAVASIIFAAPRCSDVPDLLHVRNLFAAKYGKEFIAAASELRPDTSVNRTIIEKLSVSAPSPVVKLKVLKDIVHEYNVEWDSSKTEAEFSKKPEDLLNGPKQVSSGTTPSQVPPKHSPSNEAHPIMSAQRKGLECHQSPSPAATTSLLGQGGTTSSIKNDNTTSVNDLRNETRPQSSAVLERAHAAIAAAERATAAARAAAQLANIKFSTQKLEEQKS
;
A
#
# COMPACT_ATOMS: atom_id res chain seq x y z
N MET A 1 -8.87 -20.06 -27.99
CA MET A 1 -8.56 -20.69 -26.69
C MET A 1 -9.30 -22.02 -26.65
N SER A 2 -8.57 -23.14 -26.65
CA SER A 2 -9.09 -24.51 -26.85
C SER A 2 -10.15 -24.93 -25.80
N LEU A 3 -11.21 -25.61 -26.26
CA LEU A 3 -12.30 -26.19 -25.44
C LEU A 3 -11.79 -27.10 -24.31
N LEU A 4 -10.62 -27.72 -24.48
CA LEU A 4 -9.99 -28.56 -23.47
C LEU A 4 -9.58 -27.76 -22.22
N ASN A 5 -8.98 -26.58 -22.38
CA ASN A 5 -8.63 -25.72 -21.24
C ASN A 5 -9.87 -25.23 -20.47
N GLN A 6 -11.04 -25.18 -21.13
CA GLN A 6 -12.29 -24.74 -20.53
C GLN A 6 -12.94 -25.83 -19.67
N LEU A 7 -12.77 -27.10 -20.03
CA LEU A 7 -13.27 -28.24 -19.26
C LEU A 7 -12.42 -28.51 -18.00
N PHE A 8 -11.09 -28.38 -18.08
CA PHE A 8 -10.21 -28.58 -16.93
C PHE A 8 -10.31 -27.47 -15.87
N ASN A 9 -10.62 -26.23 -16.26
CA ASN A 9 -10.76 -25.12 -15.32
C ASN A 9 -12.06 -25.14 -14.50
N ARG A 10 -13.08 -25.88 -14.95
CA ARG A 10 -14.45 -25.84 -14.40
C ARG A 10 -14.62 -26.52 -13.03
N GLY A 11 -13.72 -27.43 -12.64
CA GLY A 11 -13.71 -28.04 -11.30
C GLY A 11 -12.70 -27.40 -10.33
N ILE A 12 -11.70 -26.71 -10.87
CA ILE A 12 -10.57 -26.16 -10.11
C ILE A 12 -10.88 -24.74 -9.63
N LEU A 13 -11.71 -24.00 -10.36
CA LEU A 13 -12.12 -22.66 -10.02
C LEU A 13 -12.92 -22.63 -8.71
N GLY A 14 -13.98 -23.43 -8.58
CA GLY A 14 -14.88 -23.36 -7.43
C GLY A 14 -14.16 -23.48 -6.08
N ALA A 15 -13.36 -24.52 -5.88
CA ALA A 15 -12.65 -24.74 -4.62
C ALA A 15 -11.59 -23.65 -4.36
N LYS A 16 -10.76 -23.32 -5.36
CA LYS A 16 -9.72 -22.27 -5.20
C LYS A 16 -10.31 -20.89 -4.97
N CYS A 17 -11.39 -20.56 -5.68
CA CYS A 17 -12.08 -19.28 -5.54
C CYS A 17 -12.67 -19.14 -4.14
N LYS A 18 -13.34 -20.18 -3.61
CA LYS A 18 -13.82 -20.20 -2.23
C LYS A 18 -12.69 -19.97 -1.22
N THR A 19 -11.56 -20.66 -1.37
CA THR A 19 -10.41 -20.49 -0.48
C THR A 19 -9.87 -19.06 -0.54
N CYS A 20 -9.62 -18.52 -1.74
CA CYS A 20 -9.10 -17.16 -1.90
C CYS A 20 -10.08 -16.10 -1.35
N LEU A 21 -11.39 -16.26 -1.56
CA LEU A 21 -12.40 -15.33 -1.03
C LEU A 21 -12.45 -15.36 0.50
N ASN A 22 -12.41 -16.54 1.13
CA ASN A 22 -12.36 -16.65 2.60
C ASN A 22 -11.11 -15.98 3.19
N LEU A 23 -9.95 -16.18 2.55
CA LEU A 23 -8.71 -15.51 2.94
C LEU A 23 -8.79 -14.00 2.78
N ALA A 24 -9.36 -13.52 1.66
CA ALA A 24 -9.57 -12.10 1.41
C ALA A 24 -10.46 -11.47 2.49
N ILE A 25 -11.60 -12.07 2.81
CA ILE A 25 -12.54 -11.60 3.83
C ILE A 25 -11.84 -11.52 5.20
N SER A 26 -11.15 -12.59 5.60
CA SER A 26 -10.45 -12.65 6.89
C SER A 26 -9.36 -11.58 6.99
N ARG A 27 -8.62 -11.36 5.89
CA ARG A 27 -7.56 -10.35 5.82
C ARG A 27 -8.11 -8.93 5.82
N ILE A 28 -9.18 -8.68 5.09
CA ILE A 28 -9.88 -7.39 5.06
C ILE A 28 -10.33 -6.99 6.47
N LYS A 29 -11.00 -7.90 7.20
CA LYS A 29 -11.43 -7.69 8.59
C LYS A 29 -10.27 -7.30 9.51
N LEU A 30 -9.14 -8.00 9.39
CA LEU A 30 -7.93 -7.68 10.16
C LEU A 30 -7.37 -6.28 9.81
N LEU A 31 -7.34 -5.94 8.53
CA LEU A 31 -6.80 -4.66 8.06
C LEU A 31 -7.70 -3.48 8.40
N GLN A 32 -9.03 -3.64 8.39
CA GLN A 32 -9.98 -2.63 8.86
C GLN A 32 -9.72 -2.32 10.34
N ASN A 33 -9.67 -3.34 11.19
CA ASN A 33 -9.38 -3.17 12.62
C ASN A 33 -8.05 -2.45 12.87
N LYS A 34 -7.01 -2.81 12.12
CA LYS A 34 -5.70 -2.13 12.20
C LYS A 34 -5.82 -0.67 11.79
N ARG A 35 -6.46 -0.38 10.66
CA ARG A 35 -6.61 0.98 10.12
C ARG A 35 -7.48 1.86 11.01
N ASP A 36 -8.50 1.31 11.68
CA ASP A 36 -9.31 2.08 12.63
C ASP A 36 -8.48 2.66 13.77
N MET A 37 -7.59 1.86 14.35
CA MET A 37 -6.68 2.34 15.40
C MET A 37 -5.71 3.38 14.85
N GLN A 38 -5.15 3.14 13.66
CA GLN A 38 -4.22 4.08 13.02
C GLN A 38 -4.89 5.42 12.69
N LEU A 39 -6.13 5.40 12.21
CA LEU A 39 -6.92 6.60 11.92
C LEU A 39 -7.16 7.45 13.16
N LYS A 40 -7.50 6.83 14.29
CA LYS A 40 -7.63 7.55 15.57
C LYS A 40 -6.32 8.22 15.99
N LEU A 41 -5.19 7.53 15.84
CA LEU A 41 -3.88 8.11 16.15
C LEU A 41 -3.54 9.27 15.22
N MET A 42 -3.68 9.09 13.90
CA MET A 42 -3.36 10.14 12.92
C MET A 42 -4.26 11.38 13.10
N ARG A 43 -5.55 11.20 13.40
CA ARG A 43 -6.45 12.32 13.70
C ARG A 43 -6.02 13.08 14.95
N LYS A 44 -5.61 12.37 16.00
CA LYS A 44 -5.04 12.98 17.21
C LYS A 44 -3.74 13.75 16.93
N GLU A 45 -2.85 13.21 16.10
CA GLU A 45 -1.63 13.91 15.67
C GLU A 45 -1.94 15.20 14.92
N ILE A 46 -2.94 15.19 14.02
CA ILE A 46 -3.40 16.41 13.33
C ILE A 46 -3.89 17.45 14.33
N ALA A 47 -4.70 17.06 15.31
CA ALA A 47 -5.16 17.97 16.36
C ALA A 47 -3.99 18.62 17.12
N GLN A 48 -2.95 17.85 17.44
CA GLN A 48 -1.73 18.37 18.07
C GLN A 48 -0.98 19.36 17.18
N PHE A 49 -0.85 19.08 15.88
CA PHE A 49 -0.22 20.02 14.94
C PHE A 49 -0.99 21.33 14.83
N LEU A 50 -2.33 21.29 14.81
CA LEU A 50 -3.16 22.49 14.79
C LEU A 50 -3.01 23.29 16.09
N GLN A 51 -3.02 22.63 17.24
CA GLN A 51 -2.81 23.29 18.54
C GLN A 51 -1.43 23.94 18.65
N ALA A 52 -0.41 23.35 18.04
CA ALA A 52 0.94 23.90 17.98
C ALA A 52 1.11 25.01 16.92
N GLY A 53 0.06 25.39 16.19
CA GLY A 53 0.11 26.36 15.10
C GLY A 53 0.83 25.87 13.83
N GLN A 54 1.11 24.57 13.73
CA GLN A 54 1.83 23.95 12.61
C GLN A 54 0.86 23.56 11.46
N GLU A 55 0.09 24.54 10.96
CA GLU A 55 -0.97 24.30 9.97
C GLU A 55 -0.47 23.67 8.67
N ALA A 56 0.72 24.03 8.20
CA ALA A 56 1.29 23.47 6.98
C ALA A 56 1.45 21.94 7.08
N ILE A 57 1.89 21.44 8.25
CA ILE A 57 2.02 20.00 8.50
C ILE A 57 0.64 19.34 8.57
N ALA A 58 -0.31 19.96 9.26
CA ALA A 58 -1.68 19.47 9.35
C ALA A 58 -2.36 19.35 7.96
N ARG A 59 -2.17 20.33 7.07
CA ARG A 59 -2.69 20.31 5.69
C ARG A 59 -2.13 19.16 4.85
N ILE A 60 -0.87 18.80 5.05
CA ILE A 60 -0.25 17.66 4.35
C ILE A 60 -0.75 16.34 4.96
N ARG A 61 -0.77 16.24 6.30
CA ARG A 61 -1.17 15.03 7.02
C ARG A 61 -2.65 14.69 6.85
N VAL A 62 -3.54 15.67 6.72
CA VAL A 62 -4.97 15.40 6.50
C VAL A 62 -5.24 14.70 5.17
N GLU A 63 -4.44 14.97 4.13
CA GLU A 63 -4.57 14.23 2.87
C GLU A 63 -4.27 12.75 3.05
N HIS A 64 -3.26 12.41 3.86
CA HIS A 64 -2.94 11.03 4.17
C HIS A 64 -4.06 10.37 4.97
N VAL A 65 -4.60 11.06 5.98
CA VAL A 65 -5.78 10.57 6.73
C VAL A 65 -6.96 10.28 5.80
N ILE A 66 -7.26 11.15 4.84
CA ILE A 66 -8.35 10.95 3.89
C ILE A 66 -8.09 9.73 3.00
N ARG A 67 -6.85 9.55 2.51
CA ARG A 67 -6.48 8.36 1.72
C ARG A 67 -6.69 7.08 2.52
N GLU A 68 -6.25 7.03 3.78
CA GLU A 68 -6.45 5.86 4.64
C GLU A 68 -7.94 5.60 4.96
N GLN A 69 -8.73 6.66 5.19
CA GLN A 69 -10.19 6.54 5.34
C GLN A 69 -10.86 5.97 4.09
N ASN A 70 -10.42 6.42 2.91
CA ASN A 70 -10.96 5.92 1.65
C ASN A 70 -10.63 4.45 1.43
N ILE A 71 -9.40 4.01 1.76
CA ILE A 71 -9.04 2.59 1.72
C ILE A 71 -9.88 1.78 2.71
N TRP A 72 -10.04 2.25 3.95
CA TRP A 72 -10.87 1.58 4.94
C TRP A 72 -12.34 1.44 4.47
N ALA A 73 -12.94 2.50 3.94
CA ALA A 73 -14.29 2.47 3.38
C ALA A 73 -14.41 1.55 2.16
N SER A 74 -13.37 1.49 1.32
CA SER A 74 -13.35 0.55 0.19
C SER A 74 -13.33 -0.91 0.64
N TYR A 75 -12.68 -1.20 1.78
CA TYR A 75 -12.63 -2.53 2.35
C TYR A 75 -13.99 -2.99 2.87
N GLU A 76 -14.82 -2.11 3.46
CA GLU A 76 -16.19 -2.49 3.86
C GLU A 76 -17.01 -2.99 2.67
N ILE A 77 -16.93 -2.28 1.54
CA ILE A 77 -17.65 -2.68 0.32
C ILE A 77 -17.06 -3.96 -0.27
N LEU A 78 -15.73 -4.09 -0.30
CA LEU A 78 -15.06 -5.27 -0.84
C LEU A 78 -15.30 -6.52 0.00
N GLU A 79 -15.40 -6.40 1.32
CA GLU A 79 -15.78 -7.47 2.23
C GLU A 79 -17.17 -8.01 1.87
N LEU A 80 -18.16 -7.12 1.78
CA LEU A 80 -19.52 -7.45 1.38
C LEU A 80 -19.55 -8.14 0.00
N PHE A 81 -18.83 -7.61 -0.99
CA PHE A 81 -18.75 -8.23 -2.30
C PHE A 81 -18.07 -9.59 -2.29
N CYS A 82 -17.01 -9.78 -1.48
CA CYS A 82 -16.36 -11.08 -1.34
C CYS A 82 -17.31 -12.10 -0.69
N GLU A 83 -18.05 -11.73 0.35
CA GLU A 83 -19.05 -12.59 1.00
C GLU A 83 -20.20 -12.95 0.03
N PHE A 84 -20.69 -11.96 -0.71
CA PHE A 84 -21.74 -12.14 -1.71
C PHE A 84 -21.35 -13.10 -2.84
N VAL A 85 -20.13 -12.92 -3.37
CA VAL A 85 -19.56 -13.80 -4.40
C VAL A 85 -19.28 -15.19 -3.83
N LEU A 86 -18.74 -15.29 -2.61
CA LEU A 86 -18.45 -16.56 -1.93
C LEU A 86 -19.69 -17.44 -1.82
N ALA A 87 -20.82 -16.86 -1.39
CA ALA A 87 -22.10 -17.55 -1.28
C ALA A 87 -22.61 -18.09 -2.63
N ARG A 88 -22.19 -17.49 -3.75
CA ARG A 88 -22.66 -17.82 -5.11
C ARG A 88 -21.60 -18.45 -6.00
N VAL A 89 -20.48 -18.90 -5.43
CA VAL A 89 -19.45 -19.62 -6.19
C VAL A 89 -20.01 -20.81 -6.97
N PRO A 90 -20.96 -21.64 -6.48
CA PRO A 90 -21.51 -22.73 -7.28
C PRO A 90 -22.18 -22.26 -8.58
N ILE A 91 -22.89 -21.13 -8.54
CA ILE A 91 -23.52 -20.52 -9.71
C ILE A 91 -22.44 -20.06 -10.68
N LEU A 92 -21.45 -19.31 -10.19
CA LEU A 92 -20.31 -18.88 -10.98
C LEU A 92 -19.63 -20.08 -11.63
N ASP A 93 -19.36 -21.15 -10.90
CA ASP A 93 -18.67 -22.35 -11.40
C ASP A 93 -19.42 -23.03 -12.55
N SER A 94 -20.75 -23.14 -12.41
CA SER A 94 -21.62 -23.77 -13.40
C SER A 94 -21.79 -22.95 -14.68
N GLN A 95 -21.84 -21.62 -14.59
CA GLN A 95 -22.13 -20.75 -15.73
C GLN A 95 -20.87 -20.37 -16.53
N ARG A 96 -21.02 -20.27 -17.85
CA ARG A 96 -19.93 -19.88 -18.76
C ARG A 96 -19.66 -18.37 -18.70
N GLU A 97 -20.72 -17.59 -18.60
CA GLU A 97 -20.67 -16.13 -18.52
C GLU A 97 -20.92 -15.66 -17.09
N CYS A 98 -20.47 -14.44 -16.77
CA CYS A 98 -20.71 -13.87 -15.45
C CYS A 98 -22.19 -13.45 -15.32
N PRO A 99 -22.95 -14.02 -14.37
CA PRO A 99 -24.35 -13.66 -14.15
C PRO A 99 -24.49 -12.16 -13.92
N SER A 100 -25.54 -11.54 -14.49
CA SER A 100 -25.77 -10.09 -14.35
C SER A 100 -25.84 -9.64 -12.88
N GLU A 101 -26.49 -10.42 -12.03
CA GLU A 101 -26.62 -10.18 -10.59
C GLU A 101 -25.29 -10.17 -9.83
N LEU A 102 -24.28 -10.87 -10.34
CA LEU A 102 -22.94 -10.94 -9.72
C LEU A 102 -21.93 -9.99 -10.38
N ARG A 103 -22.31 -9.39 -11.51
CA ARG A 103 -21.38 -8.67 -12.38
C ARG A 103 -20.76 -7.48 -11.68
N GLU A 104 -21.53 -6.74 -10.90
CA GLU A 104 -21.02 -5.59 -10.15
C GLU A 104 -19.97 -6.01 -9.11
N ALA A 105 -20.28 -6.99 -8.27
CA ALA A 105 -19.38 -7.47 -7.23
C ALA A 105 -18.08 -8.04 -7.84
N VAL A 106 -18.21 -8.88 -8.89
CA VAL A 106 -17.06 -9.48 -9.58
C VAL A 106 -16.20 -8.41 -10.26
N ALA A 107 -16.80 -7.48 -11.00
CA ALA A 107 -16.07 -6.40 -11.66
C ALA A 107 -15.37 -5.48 -10.64
N SER A 108 -16.01 -5.19 -9.53
CA SER A 108 -15.44 -4.37 -8.44
C SER A 108 -14.25 -5.03 -7.77
N ILE A 109 -14.32 -6.34 -7.50
CA ILE A 109 -13.18 -7.12 -6.99
C ILE A 109 -12.01 -7.08 -7.99
N ILE A 110 -12.29 -7.28 -9.29
CA ILE A 110 -11.26 -7.23 -10.35
C ILE A 110 -10.58 -5.86 -10.41
N PHE A 111 -11.37 -4.79 -10.37
CA PHE A 111 -10.87 -3.42 -10.38
C PHE A 111 -10.02 -3.11 -9.14
N ALA A 112 -10.47 -3.55 -7.96
CA ALA A 112 -9.79 -3.26 -6.70
C ALA A 112 -8.52 -4.10 -6.48
N ALA A 113 -8.45 -5.32 -7.01
CA ALA A 113 -7.34 -6.26 -6.79
C ALA A 113 -5.93 -5.67 -6.99
N PRO A 114 -5.61 -4.96 -8.10
CA PRO A 114 -4.28 -4.35 -8.26
C PRO A 114 -4.05 -3.10 -7.39
N ARG A 115 -5.11 -2.51 -6.82
CA ARG A 115 -5.05 -1.29 -6.00
C ARG A 115 -4.93 -1.58 -4.51
N CYS A 116 -5.26 -2.80 -4.08
CA CYS A 116 -5.23 -3.25 -2.69
C CYS A 116 -4.06 -4.21 -2.46
N SER A 117 -2.82 -3.71 -2.48
CA SER A 117 -1.61 -4.53 -2.32
C SER A 117 -1.54 -5.29 -0.98
N ASP A 118 -2.19 -4.76 0.06
CA ASP A 118 -2.28 -5.42 1.37
C ASP A 118 -3.18 -6.67 1.36
N VAL A 119 -3.97 -6.89 0.30
CA VAL A 119 -4.90 -8.02 0.15
C VAL A 119 -4.57 -8.82 -1.13
N PRO A 120 -3.43 -9.55 -1.16
CA PRO A 120 -3.01 -10.27 -2.36
C PRO A 120 -3.96 -11.39 -2.78
N ASP A 121 -4.88 -11.84 -1.90
CA ASP A 121 -5.90 -12.82 -2.27
C ASP A 121 -6.86 -12.30 -3.34
N LEU A 122 -7.14 -10.98 -3.35
CA LEU A 122 -7.97 -10.37 -4.40
C LEU A 122 -7.31 -10.51 -5.78
N LEU A 123 -5.97 -10.47 -5.84
CA LEU A 123 -5.23 -10.71 -7.08
C LEU A 123 -5.37 -12.17 -7.54
N HIS A 124 -5.35 -13.12 -6.61
CA HIS A 124 -5.63 -14.52 -6.92
C HIS A 124 -7.06 -14.71 -7.45
N VAL A 125 -8.06 -14.08 -6.80
CA VAL A 125 -9.46 -14.08 -7.27
C VAL A 125 -9.58 -13.48 -8.67
N ARG A 126 -8.94 -12.35 -8.93
CA ARG A 126 -8.89 -11.73 -10.28
C ARG A 126 -8.30 -12.70 -11.32
N ASN A 127 -7.21 -13.39 -11.01
CA ASN A 127 -6.57 -14.33 -11.93
C ASN A 127 -7.45 -15.55 -12.21
N LEU A 128 -8.19 -16.04 -11.21
CA LEU A 128 -9.20 -17.07 -11.37
C LEU A 128 -10.33 -16.63 -12.31
N PHE A 129 -10.83 -15.39 -12.16
CA PHE A 129 -11.79 -14.83 -13.11
C PHE A 129 -11.21 -14.59 -14.50
N ALA A 130 -9.94 -14.25 -14.62
CA ALA A 130 -9.25 -14.12 -15.92
C ALA A 130 -9.21 -15.46 -16.66
N ALA A 131 -8.91 -16.55 -15.94
CA ALA A 131 -8.91 -17.90 -16.50
C ALA A 131 -10.31 -18.37 -16.92
N LYS A 132 -11.36 -17.89 -16.23
CA LYS A 132 -12.74 -18.30 -16.48
C LYS A 132 -13.44 -17.47 -17.57
N TYR A 133 -13.42 -16.15 -17.43
CA TYR A 133 -14.16 -15.21 -18.29
C TYR A 133 -13.30 -14.55 -19.37
N GLY A 134 -11.98 -14.76 -19.33
CA GLY A 134 -11.05 -14.25 -20.32
C GLY A 134 -10.49 -12.86 -19.99
N LYS A 135 -9.44 -12.48 -20.71
CA LYS A 135 -8.68 -11.24 -20.45
C LYS A 135 -9.48 -9.97 -20.79
N GLU A 136 -10.33 -10.01 -21.81
CA GLU A 136 -11.17 -8.85 -22.18
C GLU A 136 -12.16 -8.47 -21.06
N PHE A 137 -12.74 -9.47 -20.38
CA PHE A 137 -13.61 -9.23 -19.23
C PHE A 137 -12.85 -8.51 -18.09
N ILE A 138 -11.61 -8.92 -17.85
CA ILE A 138 -10.73 -8.28 -16.86
C ILE A 138 -10.35 -6.87 -17.29
N ALA A 139 -9.94 -6.70 -18.55
CA ALA A 139 -9.53 -5.42 -19.11
C ALA A 139 -10.67 -4.41 -19.04
N ALA A 140 -11.89 -4.81 -19.42
CA ALA A 140 -13.08 -3.97 -19.29
C ALA A 140 -13.20 -3.42 -17.87
N ALA A 141 -13.28 -4.28 -16.86
CA ALA A 141 -13.41 -3.85 -15.46
C ALA A 141 -12.21 -3.03 -14.96
N SER A 142 -10.98 -3.39 -15.34
CA SER A 142 -9.77 -2.67 -14.94
C SER A 142 -9.65 -1.27 -15.54
N GLU A 143 -10.11 -1.09 -16.78
CA GLU A 143 -10.05 0.15 -17.57
C GLU A 143 -11.32 1.01 -17.45
N LEU A 144 -12.34 0.54 -16.71
CA LEU A 144 -13.63 1.22 -16.55
C LEU A 144 -14.30 1.54 -17.90
N ARG A 145 -14.33 0.57 -18.82
CA ARG A 145 -15.06 0.69 -20.09
C ARG A 145 -16.56 1.01 -19.84
N PRO A 146 -17.28 1.64 -20.80
CA PRO A 146 -18.64 2.13 -20.60
C PRO A 146 -19.68 1.08 -20.19
N ASP A 147 -19.45 -0.19 -20.54
CA ASP A 147 -20.30 -1.34 -20.24
C ASP A 147 -19.96 -2.01 -18.90
N THR A 148 -18.98 -1.48 -18.17
CA THR A 148 -18.55 -2.08 -16.91
C THR A 148 -19.51 -1.81 -15.78
N SER A 149 -19.67 -2.80 -14.91
CA SER A 149 -20.54 -2.71 -13.73
C SER A 149 -19.76 -2.42 -12.46
N VAL A 150 -18.57 -1.81 -12.53
CA VAL A 150 -17.77 -1.53 -11.33
C VAL A 150 -18.50 -0.54 -10.43
N ASN A 151 -18.55 -0.83 -9.13
CA ASN A 151 -19.21 0.02 -8.16
C ASN A 151 -18.58 1.41 -8.11
N ARG A 152 -19.40 2.46 -8.24
CA ARG A 152 -18.93 3.85 -8.35
C ARG A 152 -18.17 4.31 -7.10
N THR A 153 -18.62 3.92 -5.92
CA THR A 153 -17.96 4.29 -4.67
C THR A 153 -16.57 3.65 -4.57
N ILE A 154 -16.40 2.40 -5.01
CA ILE A 154 -15.07 1.77 -5.10
C ILE A 154 -14.15 2.55 -6.05
N ILE A 155 -14.65 3.00 -7.21
CA ILE A 155 -13.87 3.79 -8.18
C ILE A 155 -13.39 5.10 -7.53
N GLU A 156 -14.30 5.83 -6.91
CA GLU A 156 -14.01 7.11 -6.26
C GLU A 156 -13.02 6.95 -5.10
N LYS A 157 -13.23 5.93 -4.25
CA LYS A 157 -12.42 5.71 -3.04
C LYS A 157 -11.03 5.17 -3.34
N LEU A 158 -10.88 4.31 -4.36
CA LEU A 158 -9.59 3.77 -4.78
C LEU A 158 -8.89 4.62 -5.87
N SER A 159 -9.44 5.79 -6.19
CA SER A 159 -8.79 6.72 -7.11
C SER A 159 -7.51 7.31 -6.51
N VAL A 160 -6.50 7.52 -7.35
CA VAL A 160 -5.22 8.15 -6.98
C VAL A 160 -5.33 9.69 -6.96
N SER A 161 -6.51 10.25 -7.28
CA SER A 161 -6.75 11.69 -7.27
C SER A 161 -6.55 12.31 -5.89
N ALA A 162 -5.93 13.49 -5.85
CA ALA A 162 -5.79 14.25 -4.61
C ALA A 162 -7.17 14.67 -4.07
N PRO A 163 -7.40 14.60 -2.74
CA PRO A 163 -8.64 15.07 -2.14
C PRO A 163 -8.89 16.55 -2.43
N SER A 164 -10.14 16.90 -2.74
CA SER A 164 -10.50 18.29 -3.00
C SER A 164 -10.26 19.17 -1.76
N PRO A 165 -9.94 20.46 -1.94
CA PRO A 165 -9.68 21.35 -0.79
C PRO A 165 -10.87 21.45 0.16
N VAL A 166 -12.10 21.36 -0.36
CA VAL A 166 -13.34 21.32 0.43
C VAL A 166 -13.38 20.10 1.35
N VAL A 167 -13.02 18.91 0.85
CA VAL A 167 -12.98 17.69 1.66
C VAL A 167 -11.88 17.76 2.72
N LYS A 168 -10.69 18.27 2.34
CA LYS A 168 -9.57 18.46 3.29
C LYS A 168 -9.97 19.37 4.45
N LEU A 169 -10.56 20.52 4.12
CA LEU A 169 -11.03 21.48 5.11
C LEU A 169 -12.11 20.89 6.02
N LYS A 170 -13.07 20.15 5.45
CA LYS A 170 -14.11 19.47 6.22
C LYS A 170 -13.51 18.51 7.24
N VAL A 171 -12.60 17.64 6.83
CA VAL A 171 -11.97 16.67 7.75
C VAL A 171 -11.14 17.38 8.84
N LEU A 172 -10.44 18.48 8.52
CA LEU A 172 -9.75 19.28 9.53
C LEU A 172 -10.73 19.84 10.57
N LYS A 173 -11.86 20.43 10.13
CA LYS A 173 -12.89 20.95 11.03
C LYS A 173 -13.50 19.84 11.90
N ASP A 174 -13.76 18.67 11.33
CA ASP A 174 -14.26 17.51 12.08
C ASP A 174 -13.28 17.07 13.18
N ILE A 175 -11.97 17.04 12.89
CA ILE A 175 -10.92 16.71 13.87
C ILE A 175 -10.85 17.76 14.98
N VAL A 176 -10.92 19.05 14.62
CA VAL A 176 -10.87 20.16 15.58
C VAL A 176 -12.03 20.08 16.56
N HIS A 177 -13.24 19.80 16.06
CA HIS A 177 -14.41 19.56 16.89
C HIS A 177 -14.26 18.32 17.76
N GLU A 178 -13.76 17.20 17.22
CA GLU A 178 -13.55 15.93 17.96
C GLU A 178 -12.60 16.08 19.16
N TYR A 179 -11.54 16.87 19.02
CA TYR A 179 -10.51 17.04 20.06
C TYR A 179 -10.61 18.38 20.81
N ASN A 180 -11.66 19.17 20.58
CA ASN A 180 -11.89 20.49 21.20
C ASN A 180 -10.68 21.43 21.08
N VAL A 181 -10.09 21.50 19.90
CA VAL A 181 -8.96 22.40 19.61
C VAL A 181 -9.50 23.77 19.22
N GLU A 182 -8.92 24.86 19.74
CA GLU A 182 -9.20 26.20 19.25
C GLU A 182 -8.34 26.47 18.01
N TRP A 183 -8.98 26.59 16.84
CA TRP A 183 -8.30 26.78 15.56
C TRP A 183 -9.11 27.70 14.64
N ASP A 184 -8.45 28.73 14.11
CA ASP A 184 -8.98 29.60 13.06
C ASP A 184 -8.66 29.02 11.67
N SER A 185 -9.70 28.62 10.92
CA SER A 185 -9.54 28.01 9.60
C SER A 185 -9.18 29.00 8.49
N SER A 186 -9.26 30.30 8.73
CA SER A 186 -9.14 31.34 7.69
C SER A 186 -7.84 31.24 6.87
N LYS A 187 -6.69 30.99 7.53
CA LYS A 187 -5.39 30.85 6.86
C LYS A 187 -5.33 29.62 5.95
N THR A 188 -5.86 28.50 6.43
CA THR A 188 -5.88 27.24 5.68
C THR A 188 -6.88 27.29 4.53
N GLU A 189 -8.02 27.94 4.70
CA GLU A 189 -9.00 28.19 3.62
C GLU A 189 -8.44 29.06 2.50
N ALA A 190 -7.72 30.14 2.86
CA ALA A 190 -7.04 30.99 1.91
C ALA A 190 -5.97 30.21 1.13
N GLU A 191 -5.18 29.37 1.81
CA GLU A 191 -4.17 28.53 1.15
C GLU A 191 -4.81 27.54 0.16
N PHE A 192 -5.91 26.90 0.55
CA PHE A 192 -6.66 25.97 -0.28
C PHE A 192 -7.34 26.61 -1.49
N SER A 193 -7.55 27.93 -1.46
CA SER A 193 -8.12 28.70 -2.56
C SER A 193 -7.08 29.17 -3.58
N LYS A 194 -5.78 29.08 -3.25
CA LYS A 194 -4.70 29.39 -4.20
C LYS A 194 -4.74 28.38 -5.34
N LYS A 195 -4.90 28.87 -6.58
CA LYS A 195 -4.71 28.04 -7.77
C LYS A 195 -3.24 27.59 -7.80
N PRO A 196 -2.93 26.36 -8.25
CA PRO A 196 -1.55 25.98 -8.50
C PRO A 196 -0.94 27.03 -9.42
N GLU A 197 0.10 27.72 -8.96
CA GLU A 197 0.87 28.58 -9.85
C GLU A 197 1.42 27.68 -10.95
N ASP A 198 1.09 28.02 -12.20
CA ASP A 198 1.55 27.28 -13.37
C ASP A 198 3.05 27.56 -13.54
N LEU A 199 3.87 26.77 -12.84
CA LEU A 199 5.33 26.86 -12.86
C LEU A 199 5.93 26.53 -14.24
N LEU A 200 5.10 26.24 -15.25
CA LEU A 200 5.51 26.11 -16.65
C LEU A 200 5.55 27.45 -17.40
N ASN A 201 5.06 28.54 -16.81
CA ASN A 201 5.33 29.88 -17.35
C ASN A 201 6.68 30.39 -16.82
N GLY A 202 7.71 30.22 -17.64
CA GLY A 202 9.01 30.87 -17.43
C GLY A 202 8.88 32.40 -17.33
N PRO A 203 9.92 33.10 -16.83
CA PRO A 203 9.83 34.52 -16.47
C PRO A 203 9.38 35.37 -17.67
N LYS A 204 8.20 35.98 -17.59
CA LYS A 204 7.77 36.98 -18.57
C LYS A 204 8.71 38.18 -18.44
N GLN A 205 9.38 38.49 -19.55
CA GLN A 205 10.24 39.65 -19.70
C GLN A 205 9.56 40.92 -19.19
N VAL A 206 10.33 41.68 -18.43
CA VAL A 206 10.11 43.10 -18.15
C VAL A 206 10.04 43.82 -19.50
N SER A 207 8.85 44.28 -19.88
CA SER A 207 8.69 45.24 -20.98
C SER A 207 8.39 46.60 -20.36
N SER A 208 9.45 47.37 -20.13
CA SER A 208 9.37 48.79 -19.81
C SER A 208 8.88 49.55 -21.05
N GLY A 209 7.93 50.46 -20.82
CA GLY A 209 7.33 51.27 -21.86
C GLY A 209 8.20 52.40 -22.41
N THR A 210 7.83 52.80 -23.62
CA THR A 210 7.70 54.17 -24.14
C THR A 210 8.86 54.79 -24.95
N THR A 211 8.49 55.01 -26.21
CA THR A 211 8.82 56.11 -27.17
C THR A 211 9.96 55.97 -28.19
N PRO A 212 9.72 56.29 -29.48
CA PRO A 212 10.64 56.08 -30.59
C PRO A 212 11.28 57.38 -31.10
N SER A 213 12.49 57.29 -31.68
CA SER A 213 12.97 58.29 -32.65
C SER A 213 13.97 57.69 -33.64
N GLN A 214 13.66 57.88 -34.93
CA GLN A 214 14.50 57.62 -36.12
C GLN A 214 15.75 58.54 -36.08
N VAL A 215 16.89 58.32 -36.75
CA VAL A 215 17.16 58.27 -38.21
C VAL A 215 18.62 57.74 -38.43
N PRO A 216 18.96 57.09 -39.58
CA PRO A 216 20.30 56.55 -39.96
C PRO A 216 21.01 57.43 -41.03
N PRO A 217 21.92 56.98 -41.93
CA PRO A 217 23.12 56.10 -41.88
C PRO A 217 24.39 56.77 -42.52
N LYS A 218 25.55 56.07 -42.52
CA LYS A 218 26.65 56.17 -43.53
C LYS A 218 27.52 54.89 -43.40
N HIS A 219 27.49 53.91 -44.30
CA HIS A 219 28.22 53.77 -45.59
C HIS A 219 29.74 54.05 -45.42
N SER A 220 30.72 53.20 -45.77
CA SER A 220 30.84 52.20 -46.86
C SER A 220 32.05 51.23 -46.60
N PRO A 221 32.57 50.41 -47.58
CA PRO A 221 32.76 48.97 -47.38
C PRO A 221 34.14 48.46 -47.90
N SER A 222 34.19 47.19 -48.31
CA SER A 222 35.16 46.51 -49.20
C SER A 222 36.46 46.03 -48.53
N ASN A 223 36.99 44.83 -48.77
CA ASN A 223 36.73 43.82 -49.81
C ASN A 223 37.29 42.46 -49.33
N GLU A 224 36.57 41.33 -49.48
CA GLU A 224 36.75 40.28 -50.54
C GLU A 224 38.05 39.46 -50.40
N ALA A 225 38.15 38.16 -50.69
CA ALA A 225 37.29 37.04 -51.07
C ALA A 225 38.25 35.80 -51.08
N HIS A 226 37.95 34.63 -50.48
CA HIS A 226 37.43 33.37 -51.08
C HIS A 226 38.24 32.79 -52.29
N PRO A 227 38.08 31.52 -52.75
CA PRO A 227 37.44 30.29 -52.19
C PRO A 227 38.16 28.94 -52.58
N ILE A 228 37.48 27.80 -52.31
CA ILE A 228 37.29 26.57 -53.17
C ILE A 228 37.77 25.19 -52.64
N MET A 229 36.75 24.37 -52.27
CA MET A 229 36.45 22.94 -52.53
C MET A 229 37.51 21.80 -52.45
N SER A 230 37.17 20.68 -51.78
CA SER A 230 36.61 19.44 -52.39
C SER A 230 36.80 18.12 -51.56
N ALA A 231 35.79 17.23 -51.67
CA ALA A 231 35.80 15.75 -51.70
C ALA A 231 36.22 14.82 -50.53
N GLN A 232 35.21 14.05 -50.04
CA GLN A 232 35.10 12.57 -49.97
C GLN A 232 36.24 11.69 -49.41
N ARG A 233 35.98 10.88 -48.36
CA ARG A 233 36.60 9.55 -48.13
C ARG A 233 35.69 8.54 -47.40
N LYS A 234 35.95 7.26 -47.72
CA LYS A 234 35.30 5.97 -47.40
C LYS A 234 36.20 5.14 -46.44
N GLY A 235 35.61 4.16 -45.72
CA GLY A 235 36.25 2.95 -45.12
C GLY A 235 36.66 3.08 -43.64
N LEU A 236 36.65 2.06 -42.75
CA LEU A 236 36.49 0.59 -42.83
C LEU A 236 36.19 0.03 -41.39
N GLU A 237 35.71 -1.22 -41.30
CA GLU A 237 35.32 -2.00 -40.09
C GLU A 237 36.48 -2.57 -39.23
N CYS A 238 36.21 -3.01 -37.98
CA CYS A 238 36.34 -4.43 -37.54
C CYS A 238 36.10 -4.74 -36.03
N HIS A 239 35.37 -5.84 -35.77
CA HIS A 239 35.47 -6.91 -34.72
C HIS A 239 35.43 -6.56 -33.20
N GLN A 240 35.02 -7.39 -32.23
CA GLN A 240 34.20 -8.61 -31.99
C GLN A 240 34.13 -8.76 -30.45
N SER A 241 32.95 -9.09 -29.87
CA SER A 241 32.61 -9.97 -28.70
C SER A 241 33.41 -9.91 -27.35
N PRO A 242 33.07 -10.64 -26.25
CA PRO A 242 31.83 -11.32 -25.78
C PRO A 242 31.44 -11.04 -24.28
N SER A 243 30.28 -11.58 -23.84
CA SER A 243 29.86 -11.88 -22.43
C SER A 243 30.51 -13.22 -21.94
N PRO A 244 30.42 -13.79 -20.69
CA PRO A 244 29.42 -13.62 -19.61
C PRO A 244 29.88 -13.82 -18.12
N ALA A 245 28.88 -13.77 -17.22
CA ALA A 245 28.69 -14.51 -15.94
C ALA A 245 29.22 -13.96 -14.57
N ALA A 246 28.24 -13.84 -13.65
CA ALA A 246 28.19 -14.07 -12.20
C ALA A 246 29.37 -13.67 -11.28
N THR A 247 29.06 -12.95 -10.19
CA THR A 247 29.02 -13.47 -8.79
C THR A 247 28.86 -12.32 -7.79
N THR A 248 28.06 -12.60 -6.76
CA THR A 248 27.79 -11.90 -5.50
C THR A 248 29.00 -11.27 -4.80
N SER A 249 28.78 -10.13 -4.12
CA SER A 249 29.51 -9.80 -2.90
C SER A 249 28.67 -8.95 -1.94
N LEU A 250 28.67 -9.36 -0.67
CA LEU A 250 27.94 -8.80 0.46
C LEU A 250 28.93 -8.14 1.43
N LEU A 251 28.51 -6.97 1.95
CA LEU A 251 28.79 -6.41 3.27
C LEU A 251 30.20 -5.85 3.62
N GLY A 252 30.26 -4.51 3.79
CA GLY A 252 30.91 -3.85 4.93
C GLY A 252 29.82 -3.47 5.97
N GLN A 253 30.06 -3.12 7.23
CA GLN A 253 31.20 -2.68 8.02
C GLN A 253 30.80 -2.93 9.50
N GLY A 254 31.74 -3.32 10.38
CA GLY A 254 32.26 -2.43 11.43
C GLY A 254 32.02 -3.05 12.80
N GLY A 255 33.05 -3.47 13.56
CA GLY A 255 33.71 -2.69 14.62
C GLY A 255 33.01 -2.97 15.97
N THR A 256 33.65 -3.31 17.09
CA THR A 256 34.91 -2.79 17.64
C THR A 256 35.31 -3.60 18.90
N THR A 257 36.63 -3.90 19.03
CA THR A 257 37.50 -3.92 20.26
C THR A 257 37.17 -4.87 21.44
N SER A 258 38.09 -5.53 22.16
CA SER A 258 39.53 -5.38 22.44
C SER A 258 40.17 -6.75 22.80
N SER A 259 41.28 -7.20 22.20
CA SER A 259 42.70 -7.04 22.62
C SER A 259 43.03 -7.42 24.08
N ILE A 260 43.74 -8.55 24.29
CA ILE A 260 44.94 -8.73 25.16
C ILE A 260 45.77 -9.93 24.60
N LYS A 261 47.09 -9.78 24.69
CA LYS A 261 48.23 -10.49 24.05
C LYS A 261 48.75 -11.70 24.87
N ASN A 262 49.31 -12.70 24.16
CA ASN A 262 50.58 -13.47 24.31
C ASN A 262 50.93 -14.16 25.67
N ASP A 263 51.60 -15.32 25.80
CA ASP A 263 52.52 -16.13 24.96
C ASP A 263 52.59 -17.61 25.47
N ASN A 264 52.95 -18.56 24.58
CA ASN A 264 53.76 -19.83 24.70
C ASN A 264 53.86 -20.62 26.05
N THR A 265 53.87 -21.96 26.17
CA THR A 265 54.43 -23.05 25.32
C THR A 265 54.04 -24.46 25.87
N THR A 266 53.76 -25.42 24.96
CA THR A 266 54.00 -26.89 24.98
C THR A 266 53.47 -27.83 26.10
N SER A 267 52.58 -28.80 25.75
CA SER A 267 52.84 -30.27 25.80
C SER A 267 51.56 -31.15 25.66
N VAL A 268 51.51 -31.91 24.55
CA VAL A 268 51.07 -33.32 24.34
C VAL A 268 49.66 -33.82 24.76
N ASN A 269 48.89 -34.18 23.71
CA ASN A 269 47.83 -35.19 23.53
C ASN A 269 46.65 -35.29 24.52
N ASP A 270 45.42 -34.98 24.07
CA ASP A 270 44.36 -36.00 23.99
C ASP A 270 43.14 -35.57 23.14
N LEU A 271 42.39 -36.58 22.69
CA LEU A 271 41.24 -36.57 21.78
C LEU A 271 40.11 -35.57 22.10
N ARG A 272 39.60 -34.93 21.04
CA ARG A 272 38.17 -34.76 20.70
C ARG A 272 37.32 -33.80 21.57
N ASN A 273 37.19 -32.54 21.13
CA ASN A 273 35.97 -31.70 21.24
C ASN A 273 36.11 -30.54 20.22
N GLU A 274 35.06 -30.11 19.53
CA GLU A 274 34.34 -28.88 19.86
C GLU A 274 33.06 -28.81 19.00
N THR A 275 31.89 -29.12 19.55
CA THR A 275 30.63 -28.44 19.24
C THR A 275 29.64 -28.83 20.34
N ARG A 276 29.16 -27.84 21.12
CA ARG A 276 27.86 -27.80 21.84
C ARG A 276 27.99 -27.33 23.30
N PRO A 277 27.73 -26.03 23.52
CA PRO A 277 26.97 -25.64 24.71
C PRO A 277 25.83 -24.62 24.45
N GLN A 278 25.39 -24.38 23.20
CA GLN A 278 24.29 -23.42 22.94
C GLN A 278 22.87 -24.02 22.85
N SER A 279 22.71 -25.32 22.55
CA SER A 279 21.35 -25.88 22.43
C SER A 279 20.64 -26.10 23.77
N SER A 280 21.40 -26.29 24.86
CA SER A 280 20.84 -26.56 26.19
C SER A 280 20.09 -25.35 26.73
N ALA A 281 20.69 -24.16 26.63
CA ALA A 281 20.08 -22.92 27.11
C ALA A 281 18.82 -22.51 26.31
N VAL A 282 18.75 -22.87 25.02
CA VAL A 282 17.57 -22.62 24.19
C VAL A 282 16.42 -23.57 24.56
N LEU A 283 16.72 -24.85 24.78
CA LEU A 283 15.71 -25.83 25.21
C LEU A 283 15.18 -25.54 26.61
N GLU A 284 16.03 -25.10 27.53
CA GLU A 284 15.63 -24.72 28.88
C GLU A 284 14.69 -23.51 28.88
N ARG A 285 14.98 -22.48 28.07
CA ARG A 285 14.07 -21.35 27.87
C ARG A 285 12.74 -21.76 27.23
N ALA A 286 12.76 -22.70 26.29
CA ALA A 286 11.54 -23.23 25.68
C ALA A 286 10.66 -23.96 26.72
N HIS A 287 11.25 -24.80 27.57
CA HIS A 287 10.51 -25.47 28.66
C HIS A 287 9.98 -24.47 29.69
N ALA A 288 10.76 -23.46 30.06
CA ALA A 288 10.32 -22.40 30.97
C ALA A 288 9.13 -21.61 30.39
N ALA A 289 9.14 -21.34 29.08
CA ALA A 289 8.04 -20.67 28.39
C ALA A 289 6.77 -21.51 28.34
N ILE A 290 6.89 -22.83 28.10
CA ILE A 290 5.76 -23.77 28.13
C ILE A 290 5.14 -23.81 29.54
N ALA A 291 5.96 -23.96 30.58
CA ALA A 291 5.49 -23.98 31.96
C ALA A 291 4.84 -22.65 32.41
N ALA A 292 5.30 -21.52 31.85
CA ALA A 292 4.67 -20.22 32.09
C ALA A 292 3.30 -20.11 31.40
N ALA A 293 3.17 -20.60 30.16
CA ALA A 293 1.90 -20.60 29.43
C ALA A 293 0.84 -21.50 30.10
N GLU A 294 1.24 -22.66 30.62
CA GLU A 294 0.34 -23.55 31.37
C GLU A 294 -0.15 -22.91 32.67
N ARG A 295 0.74 -22.25 33.42
CA ARG A 295 0.37 -21.50 34.63
C ARG A 295 -0.59 -20.36 34.33
N ALA A 296 -0.35 -19.59 33.26
CA ALA A 296 -1.25 -18.53 32.84
C ALA A 296 -2.65 -19.08 32.46
N THR A 297 -2.68 -20.21 31.76
CA THR A 297 -3.93 -20.88 31.38
C THR A 297 -4.70 -21.41 32.60
N ALA A 298 -4.00 -21.99 33.58
CA ALA A 298 -4.60 -22.44 34.83
C ALA A 298 -5.19 -21.28 35.64
N ALA A 299 -4.45 -20.17 35.75
CA ALA A 299 -4.93 -18.96 36.41
C ALA A 299 -6.17 -18.36 35.73
N ALA A 300 -6.20 -18.34 34.39
CA ALA A 300 -7.36 -17.88 33.63
C ALA A 300 -8.60 -18.76 33.89
N ARG A 301 -8.45 -20.09 33.97
CA ARG A 301 -9.56 -20.99 34.32
C ARG A 301 -10.05 -20.80 35.75
N ALA A 302 -9.14 -20.62 36.71
CA ALA A 302 -9.51 -20.33 38.10
C ALA A 302 -10.28 -19.00 38.20
N ALA A 303 -9.82 -17.97 37.51
CA ALA A 303 -10.51 -16.68 37.45
C ALA A 303 -11.91 -16.80 36.82
N ALA A 304 -12.06 -17.59 35.75
CA ALA A 304 -13.36 -17.85 35.12
C ALA A 304 -14.34 -18.57 36.06
N GLN A 305 -13.86 -19.54 36.85
CA GLN A 305 -14.70 -20.21 37.86
C GLN A 305 -15.15 -19.26 38.97
N LEU A 306 -14.26 -18.40 39.47
CA LEU A 306 -14.61 -17.39 40.47
C LEU A 306 -15.62 -16.37 39.93
N ALA A 307 -15.50 -15.98 38.66
CA ALA A 307 -16.47 -15.11 38.02
C ALA A 307 -17.86 -15.79 37.94
N ASN A 308 -17.90 -17.06 37.54
CA ASN A 308 -19.16 -17.80 37.43
C ASN A 308 -19.85 -18.03 38.78
N ILE A 309 -19.07 -18.23 39.85
CA ILE A 309 -19.58 -18.30 41.24
C ILE A 309 -20.16 -16.95 41.66
N LYS A 310 -19.47 -15.83 41.42
CA LYS A 310 -19.97 -14.48 41.75
C LYS A 310 -21.29 -14.16 41.04
N PHE A 311 -21.42 -14.49 39.77
CA PHE A 311 -22.67 -14.29 39.03
C PHE A 311 -23.81 -15.17 39.57
N SER A 312 -23.50 -16.38 40.04
CA SER A 312 -24.49 -17.30 40.60
C SER A 312 -24.99 -16.84 41.99
N THR A 313 -24.11 -16.31 42.84
CA THR A 313 -24.51 -15.74 44.14
C THR A 313 -25.32 -14.46 44.00
N GLN A 314 -24.97 -13.57 43.06
CA GLN A 314 -25.72 -12.34 42.81
C GLN A 314 -27.16 -12.60 42.34
N LYS A 315 -27.35 -13.63 41.50
CA LYS A 315 -28.67 -14.05 41.01
C LYS A 315 -29.56 -14.68 42.10
N LEU A 316 -28.97 -15.28 43.13
CA LEU A 316 -29.69 -15.85 44.28
C LEU A 316 -30.14 -14.78 45.29
N GLU A 317 -29.40 -13.68 45.40
CA GLU A 317 -29.79 -12.54 46.25
C GLU A 317 -30.93 -11.71 45.62
N GLU A 318 -30.96 -11.55 44.30
CA GLU A 318 -32.04 -10.84 43.58
C GLU A 318 -33.39 -11.59 43.60
N GLN A 319 -33.42 -12.90 43.86
CA GLN A 319 -34.68 -13.67 43.98
C GLN A 319 -35.26 -13.71 45.41
N LYS A 320 -34.59 -13.07 46.39
CA LYS A 320 -35.01 -13.04 47.80
C LYS A 320 -35.47 -11.65 48.29
N SER A 321 -35.46 -10.63 47.44
CA SER A 321 -36.14 -9.34 47.65
C SER A 321 -37.45 -9.29 46.87
#